data_AF-A0AAV2BCC1-F1
#
_entry.id   AF-A0AAV2BCC1-F1
#
_cell.length_a   1.000
_cell.length_b   1.000
_cell.length_c   1.000
_cell.angle_alpha   90.00
_cell.angle_beta   90.00
_cell.angle_gamma   90.00
#
_symmetry.space_group_name_H-M   'P 1'
#
loop_
_entity.id
_entity.type
_entity.pdbx_description
1 polymer ?
#
loop_
_entity_poly.entity_id
_entity_poly.type
_entity_poly.pdbx_seq_one_letter_code
_entity_poly.pdbx_strand_id
1 'polypeptide(L)' 'MILDTGLSAEMLNSQLMLYMCSDCSYKTVRKNDYLRHKLVHSGERKYKCLVCGKRFGHSWVLKRHLLTVHPDVMVI' A
#
# COMPACT_ATOMS: atom_id res chain seq x y z
N MET A 1 -10.28 -14.72 13.67
CA MET A 1 -10.74 -13.38 13.28
C MET A 1 -10.37 -13.19 11.83
N ILE A 2 -11.24 -13.66 10.95
CA ILE A 2 -11.03 -13.67 9.50
C ILE A 2 -11.22 -12.23 9.06
N LEU A 3 -10.14 -11.58 8.63
CA LEU A 3 -10.17 -10.18 8.21
C LEU A 3 -11.07 -10.07 6.97
N ASP A 4 -12.25 -9.49 7.17
CA ASP A 4 -13.15 -9.01 6.15
C ASP A 4 -12.34 -8.37 5.02
N THR A 5 -12.26 -9.05 3.88
CA THR A 5 -11.33 -8.62 2.82
C THR A 5 -11.80 -7.34 2.12
N GLY A 6 -13.00 -6.82 2.45
CA GLY A 6 -13.55 -5.55 1.98
C GLY A 6 -13.56 -5.39 0.46
N LEU A 7 -13.38 -6.51 -0.26
CA LEU A 7 -13.07 -6.57 -1.67
C LEU A 7 -14.38 -6.64 -2.45
N SER A 8 -14.92 -5.50 -2.87
CA SER A 8 -15.95 -5.49 -3.92
C SER A 8 -15.24 -5.42 -5.27
N ALA A 9 -15.29 -6.52 -6.01
CA ALA A 9 -14.86 -6.59 -7.40
C ALA A 9 -16.10 -6.51 -8.29
N GLU A 10 -16.32 -5.39 -8.98
CA GLU A 10 -17.53 -5.18 -9.78
C GLU A 10 -17.19 -4.73 -11.21
N MET A 11 -18.08 -5.05 -12.15
CA MET A 11 -17.95 -4.69 -13.57
C MET A 11 -18.34 -3.22 -13.77
N LEU A 12 -17.39 -2.34 -14.10
CA LEU A 12 -17.70 -0.99 -14.59
C LEU A 12 -17.60 -1.01 -16.12
N ASN A 13 -18.68 -0.70 -16.84
CA ASN A 13 -18.76 -0.70 -18.31
C ASN A 13 -18.60 -2.08 -19.01
N SER A 14 -19.42 -3.06 -18.64
CA SER A 14 -19.62 -4.35 -19.35
C SER A 14 -18.40 -5.27 -19.54
N GLN A 15 -17.16 -4.81 -19.33
CA GLN A 15 -15.92 -5.51 -19.65
C GLN A 15 -14.76 -5.24 -18.66
N LEU A 16 -14.86 -4.22 -17.80
CA LEU A 16 -13.77 -3.88 -16.86
C LEU A 16 -14.11 -4.27 -15.43
N MET A 17 -13.41 -5.28 -14.90
CA MET A 17 -13.46 -5.60 -13.47
C MET A 17 -12.63 -4.58 -12.67
N LEU A 18 -13.27 -3.93 -11.68
CA LEU A 18 -12.63 -2.98 -10.78
C LEU A 18 -12.68 -3.45 -9.33
N TYR A 19 -11.61 -3.17 -8.60
CA TYR A 19 -11.55 -3.25 -7.15
C TYR A 19 -11.94 -1.90 -6.55
N MET A 20 -12.96 -1.89 -5.69
CA MET A 20 -13.48 -0.68 -5.06
C MET A 20 -13.25 -0.72 -3.55
N CYS A 21 -12.86 0.43 -3.00
CA CYS A 21 -12.75 0.62 -1.56
C CYS A 21 -14.13 0.83 -0.94
N SER A 22 -14.40 0.16 0.18
CA SER A 22 -15.63 0.34 0.96
C SER A 22 -15.62 1.64 1.77
N ASP A 23 -14.43 2.14 2.11
CA ASP A 23 -14.24 3.24 3.06
C ASP A 23 -14.09 4.61 2.37
N CYS A 24 -13.94 4.63 1.04
CA CYS A 24 -13.88 5.85 0.23
C CYS A 24 -14.15 5.57 -1.26
N SER A 25 -14.27 6.61 -2.08
CA SER A 25 -14.55 6.50 -3.52
C SER A 25 -13.39 5.99 -4.39
N TYR A 26 -12.33 5.43 -3.79
CA TYR A 26 -11.17 4.92 -4.53
C TYR A 26 -11.50 3.62 -5.29
N LYS A 27 -11.08 3.56 -6.56
CA LYS A 27 -11.25 2.40 -7.44
C LYS A 27 -10.03 2.16 -8.31
N THR A 28 -9.71 0.90 -8.59
CA THR A 28 -8.58 0.51 -9.45
C THR A 28 -8.81 -0.84 -10.13
N VAL A 29 -8.23 -1.04 -11.31
CA VAL A 29 -8.24 -2.33 -12.03
C VAL A 29 -7.25 -3.34 -11.43
N ARG A 30 -6.26 -2.87 -10.66
CA ARG A 30 -5.17 -3.71 -10.15
C ARG A 30 -5.38 -4.05 -8.67
N LYS A 31 -5.46 -5.34 -8.37
CA LYS A 31 -5.60 -5.86 -6.99
C LYS A 31 -4.50 -5.32 -6.06
N ASN A 32 -3.25 -5.28 -6.53
CA ASN A 32 -2.13 -4.80 -5.70
C ASN A 32 -2.26 -3.31 -5.36
N ASP A 33 -2.79 -2.49 -6.25
CA ASP A 33 -3.02 -1.06 -5.98
C ASP A 33 -4.14 -0.90 -4.93
N TYR A 34 -5.19 -1.72 -5.01
CA TYR A 34 -6.26 -1.76 -4.01
C TYR A 34 -5.75 -2.20 -2.63
N LEU A 35 -4.99 -3.30 -2.55
CA LEU A 35 -4.40 -3.77 -1.30
C LEU A 35 -3.45 -2.72 -0.69
N ARG A 36 -2.69 -2.03 -1.56
CA ARG A 36 -1.84 -0.92 -1.14
C ARG A 36 -2.65 0.25 -0.59
N HIS A 37 -3.75 0.61 -1.25
CA HIS A 37 -4.65 1.67 -0.82
C HIS A 37 -5.26 1.41 0.56
N LYS A 38 -5.63 0.17 0.89
CA LYS A 38 -6.14 -0.19 2.23
C LYS A 38 -5.18 0.14 3.38
N LEU A 39 -3.88 0.28 3.11
CA LEU A 39 -2.89 0.70 4.11
C LEU A 39 -3.12 2.16 4.57
N VAL A 40 -3.80 2.98 3.76
CA VAL A 40 -4.17 4.36 4.12
C VAL A 40 -5.20 4.37 5.25
N HIS A 41 -6.21 3.51 5.16
CA HIS A 41 -7.28 3.43 6.17
C HIS A 41 -6.83 2.70 7.44
N SER A 42 -6.09 1.60 7.30
CA SER A 42 -5.63 0.81 8.45
C SER A 42 -4.49 1.49 9.23
N GLY A 43 -3.78 2.46 8.63
CA GLY A 43 -2.59 3.05 9.22
C GLY A 43 -1.41 2.06 9.37
N GLU A 44 -1.52 0.85 8.82
CA GLU A 44 -0.49 -0.18 8.94
C GLU A 44 0.81 0.28 8.28
N ARG A 45 1.87 0.44 9.09
CA ARG A 45 3.22 0.77 8.62
C ARG A 45 4.12 -0.45 8.74
N LYS A 46 4.04 -1.35 7.75
CA LYS A 46 4.75 -2.65 7.75
C LYS A 46 6.26 -2.52 7.57
N TYR A 47 6.71 -1.47 6.90
CA TYR A 47 8.11 -1.34 6.50
C TYR A 47 8.87 -0.49 7.51
N LYS A 48 9.78 -1.11 8.27
CA LYS A 48 10.60 -0.43 9.28
C LYS A 48 11.99 -0.13 8.73
N CYS A 49 12.46 1.11 8.86
CA CYS A 49 13.87 1.43 8.69
C CYS A 49 14.65 0.79 9.83
N LEU A 50 15.58 -0.11 9.52
CA LEU A 50 16.38 -0.80 10.54
C LEU A 50 17.46 0.10 11.13
N VAL A 51 17.78 1.22 10.48
CA VAL A 51 18.78 2.19 10.97
C VAL A 51 18.17 3.13 12.01
N CYS A 52 17.07 3.82 11.69
CA CYS A 52 16.46 4.82 12.58
C CYS A 52 15.12 4.39 13.20
N GLY A 53 14.63 3.19 12.90
CA GLY A 53 13.38 2.66 13.45
C GLY A 53 12.08 3.22 12.84
N LYS A 54 12.16 4.25 11.99
CA LYS A 54 10.99 4.91 11.37
C LYS A 54 10.20 3.92 10.50
N ARG A 55 8.87 3.96 10.58
CA ARG A 55 7.98 3.03 9.88
C ARG A 55 7.27 3.71 8.70
N PHE A 56 7.07 2.95 7.63
CA PHE A 56 6.45 3.39 6.38
C PHE A 56 5.35 2.42 5.95
N GLY A 57 4.32 2.95 5.29
CA GLY A 57 3.24 2.15 4.71
C GLY A 57 3.66 1.39 3.44
N HIS A 58 4.71 1.83 2.75
CA HIS A 58 5.14 1.21 1.49
C HIS A 58 6.66 1.02 1.41
N SER A 59 7.08 -0.06 0.75
CA SER A 59 8.49 -0.40 0.53
C SER A 59 9.23 0.67 -0.28
N TRP A 60 8.61 1.22 -1.32
CA TRP A 60 9.22 2.26 -2.15
C TRP A 60 9.46 3.56 -1.37
N VAL A 61 8.59 3.89 -0.40
CA VAL A 61 8.79 5.05 0.48
C VAL A 61 9.97 4.80 1.42
N LEU A 62 10.09 3.60 2.00
CA LEU A 62 11.26 3.20 2.78
C LEU A 62 12.54 3.25 1.93
N LYS A 63 12.49 2.72 0.69
CA LYS A 63 13.64 2.75 -0.23
C LYS A 63 14.10 4.18 -0.49
N ARG A 64 13.17 5.09 -0.79
CA ARG A 64 13.48 6.51 -0.96
C ARG A 64 14.06 7.12 0.32
N HIS A 65 13.46 6.83 1.48
CA HIS A 65 13.98 7.29 2.79
C HIS A 65 15.43 6.83 3.00
N LEU A 66 15.73 5.57 2.72
CA LEU A 66 17.09 5.03 2.83
C LEU A 66 18.04 5.77 1.87
N LEU A 67 17.66 5.97 0.61
CA LEU A 67 18.49 6.72 -0.36
C LEU A 67 18.77 8.16 0.05
N THR A 68 17.80 8.86 0.68
CA THR A 68 17.94 10.29 0.99
C THR A 68 18.44 10.60 2.39
N VAL A 69 18.13 9.76 3.38
CA VAL A 69 18.44 9.99 4.81
C VAL A 69 19.55 9.06 5.31
N HIS A 70 19.73 7.91 4.67
CA HIS A 70 20.79 6.95 4.99
C HIS A 70 21.51 6.48 3.71
N PRO A 71 22.03 7.40 2.89
CA PRO A 71 22.62 7.07 1.58
C PRO A 71 23.71 6.00 1.71
N ASP A 72 24.46 6.02 2.81
CA ASP A 72 25.57 5.11 3.09
C ASP A 72 25.13 3.63 3.25
N VAL A 73 23.85 3.38 3.53
CA VAL A 73 23.30 2.03 3.72
C VAL A 73 23.03 1.32 2.39
N MET A 74 22.85 2.08 1.31
CA MET A 74 22.57 1.56 -0.03
C MET A 74 23.83 1.37 -0.88
N VAL A 75 25.01 1.73 -0.35
CA VAL A 75 26.31 1.76 -1.05
C VAL A 75 27.24 0.61 -0.62
N ILE A 76 26.79 -0.23 0.32
CA ILE A 76 27.45 -1.48 0.74
C ILE A 76 26.72 -2.65 0.09
#